data_AF-A0A126Q6J3-F1
#
_entry.id   AF-A0A126Q6J3-F1
#
_cell.length_a   1.000
_cell.length_b   1.000
_cell.length_c   1.000
_cell.angle_alpha   90.00
_cell.angle_beta   90.00
_cell.angle_gamma   90.00
#
_symmetry.space_group_name_H-M   'P 1'
#
loop_
_entity.id
_entity.type
_entity.pdbx_description
1 polymer ?
#
loop_
_entity_poly.entity_id
_entity_poly.type
_entity_poly.pdbx_seq_one_letter_code
_entity_poly.pdbx_strand_id
1 'polypeptide(L)' 'MLKQDIHKSWQRFKIGLSIFVVGVLLLFTLSELHITLHYLSLLILFVGFAIAMLGYWGIFIQRFSFIKNKKPPPKF' A
#
# COMPACT_ATOMS: atom_id res chain seq x y z
N MET A 1 10.37 -3.25 19.77
CA MET A 1 10.42 -2.31 18.63
C MET A 1 9.61 -2.76 17.40
N LEU A 2 9.63 -4.03 16.97
CA LEU A 2 8.87 -4.54 15.79
C LEU A 2 7.37 -4.17 15.72
N LYS A 3 6.66 -4.06 16.85
CA LYS A 3 5.20 -3.82 16.86
C LYS A 3 4.81 -2.41 16.39
N GLN A 4 5.68 -1.41 16.59
CA GLN A 4 5.44 -0.02 16.17
C GLN A 4 5.55 0.16 14.64
N ASP A 5 6.45 -0.59 13.98
CA ASP A 5 6.66 -0.50 12.54
C ASP A 5 5.48 -1.07 11.73
N ILE A 6 4.78 -2.08 12.27
CA ILE A 6 3.56 -2.65 11.65
C ILE A 6 2.47 -1.61 11.58
N HIS A 7 2.16 -0.94 12.69
CA HIS A 7 1.06 0.00 12.74
C HIS A 7 1.31 1.20 11.82
N LYS A 8 2.55 1.68 11.74
CA LYS A 8 2.95 2.75 10.82
C LYS A 8 2.88 2.31 9.35
N SER A 9 3.33 1.10 9.03
CA SER A 9 3.25 0.54 7.67
C SER A 9 1.80 0.28 7.25
N TRP A 10 0.97 -0.19 8.19
CA TRP A 10 -0.46 -0.38 8.01
C TRP A 10 -1.21 0.95 7.81
N GLN A 11 -0.84 2.00 8.54
CA GLN A 11 -1.38 3.33 8.32
C GLN A 11 -1.00 3.87 6.94
N ARG A 12 0.28 3.75 6.54
CA ARG A 12 0.74 4.15 5.20
C ARG A 12 0.03 3.37 4.09
N PHE A 13 -0.17 2.07 4.28
CA PHE A 13 -0.95 1.24 3.37
C PHE A 13 -2.39 1.76 3.23
N LYS A 14 -3.08 2.02 4.35
CA LYS A 14 -4.46 2.54 4.33
C LYS A 14 -4.56 3.92 3.68
N ILE A 15 -3.61 4.81 3.95
CA ILE A 15 -3.54 6.14 3.33
C ILE A 15 -3.30 6.02 1.82
N GLY A 16 -2.33 5.21 1.40
CA GLY A 16 -2.08 4.96 -0.02
C GLY A 16 -3.30 4.34 -0.71
N LEU A 17 -3.97 3.39 -0.06
CA LEU A 17 -5.18 2.76 -0.55
C LEU A 17 -6.33 3.76 -0.70
N SER A 18 -6.53 4.66 0.27
CA SER A 18 -7.58 5.68 0.15
C SER A 18 -7.30 6.65 -1.00
N ILE A 19 -6.04 7.08 -1.17
CA ILE A 19 -5.63 7.94 -2.29
C ILE A 19 -5.82 7.21 -3.61
N PHE A 20 -5.47 5.92 -3.69
CA PHE A 20 -5.68 5.10 -4.86
C PHE A 20 -7.16 5.00 -5.23
N VAL A 21 -8.04 4.68 -4.27
CA VAL A 21 -9.49 4.60 -4.51
C VAL A 21 -10.06 5.95 -4.98
N VAL A 22 -9.61 7.06 -4.40
CA VAL A 22 -9.98 8.40 -4.85
C VAL A 22 -9.50 8.65 -6.29
N GLY A 23 -8.27 8.25 -6.63
CA GLY A 23 -7.75 8.30 -7.99
C GLY A 23 -8.56 7.47 -8.99
N VAL A 24 -9.01 6.27 -8.61
CA VAL A 24 -9.91 5.44 -9.43
C VAL A 24 -11.23 6.18 -9.67
N LEU A 25 -11.84 6.72 -8.62
CA LEU A 25 -13.12 7.43 -8.73
C LEU A 25 -12.99 8.66 -9.64
N LEU A 26 -11.93 9.46 -9.48
CA LEU A 26 -11.61 10.58 -10.35
C LEU A 26 -11.43 10.12 -11.81
N LEU A 27 -10.71 9.02 -12.02
CA LEU A 27 -10.50 8.46 -13.35
C LEU A 27 -11.80 7.95 -13.97
N PHE A 28 -12.76 7.40 -13.22
CA PHE A 28 -14.03 6.94 -13.79
C PHE A 28 -15.05 8.06 -13.99
N THR A 29 -15.01 9.13 -13.20
CA THR A 29 -16.04 10.18 -13.21
C THR A 29 -15.65 11.42 -14.00
N LEU A 30 -14.38 11.84 -13.94
CA LEU A 30 -13.90 13.09 -14.56
C LEU A 30 -13.04 12.85 -15.82
N SER A 31 -12.60 11.62 -16.09
CA SER A 31 -11.77 11.27 -17.27
C SER A 31 -12.40 11.68 -18.59
N GLU A 32 -13.72 11.51 -18.72
CA GLU A 32 -14.41 11.76 -20.00
C GLU A 32 -14.63 13.25 -20.28
N LEU A 33 -14.44 14.12 -19.29
CA LEU A 33 -14.66 15.55 -19.45
C LEU A 33 -13.46 16.26 -20.11
N HIS A 34 -12.24 15.95 -19.69
CA HIS A 34 -11.03 16.60 -20.22
C HIS A 34 -9.79 15.70 -20.13
N ILE A 35 -8.99 15.69 -21.19
CA ILE A 35 -7.76 14.90 -21.29
C ILE A 35 -6.73 15.25 -20.18
N THR A 36 -6.68 16.51 -19.76
CA THR A 36 -5.83 16.95 -18.65
C THR A 36 -6.26 16.31 -17.33
N LEU A 37 -7.58 16.23 -17.08
CA LEU A 37 -8.12 15.57 -15.88
C LEU A 37 -7.88 14.06 -15.93
N HIS A 38 -7.91 13.45 -17.11
CA HIS A 38 -7.54 12.05 -17.29
C HIS A 38 -6.10 11.77 -16.85
N TYR A 39 -5.12 12.52 -17.38
CA TYR A 39 -3.71 12.36 -16.98
C TYR A 39 -3.46 12.69 -15.51
N LEU A 40 -4.14 13.69 -14.97
CA LEU A 40 -4.03 14.04 -13.55
C LEU A 40 -4.61 12.92 -12.66
N SER A 41 -5.72 12.33 -13.05
CA SER A 41 -6.32 11.18 -12.35
C SER A 41 -5.41 9.96 -12.40
N LEU A 42 -4.79 9.68 -13.55
CA LEU A 42 -3.77 8.62 -13.68
C LEU A 42 -2.57 8.87 -12.77
N LEU A 43 -2.08 10.11 -12.67
CA LEU A 43 -0.97 10.46 -11.80
C LEU A 43 -1.33 10.19 -10.33
N ILE A 44 -2.50 10.64 -9.88
CA ILE A 44 -2.99 10.38 -8.51
C ILE A 44 -3.13 8.88 -8.26
N LEU A 45 -3.66 8.14 -9.23
CA LEU A 45 -3.80 6.68 -9.17
C LEU A 45 -2.43 6.02 -8.96
N PHE A 46 -1.44 6.34 -9.79
CA PHE A 46 -0.09 5.77 -9.70
C PHE A 46 0.60 6.12 -8.39
N VAL A 47 0.47 7.36 -7.92
CA VAL A 47 1.05 7.80 -6.64
C VAL A 47 0.39 7.07 -5.47
N GLY A 48 -0.94 6.99 -5.44
CA GLY A 48 -1.67 6.23 -4.42
C GLY A 48 -1.27 4.76 -4.40
N PHE A 49 -1.15 4.15 -5.59
CA PHE A 49 -0.68 2.78 -5.75
C PHE A 49 0.74 2.58 -5.20
N ALA A 50 1.70 3.46 -5.54
CA ALA A 50 3.07 3.38 -5.05
C ALA A 50 3.15 3.50 -3.53
N ILE A 51 2.41 4.45 -2.93
CA ILE A 51 2.35 4.62 -1.48
C ILE A 51 1.73 3.38 -0.80
N ALA A 52 0.66 2.83 -1.38
CA ALA A 52 0.05 1.60 -0.90
C ALA A 52 1.04 0.42 -0.95
N MET A 53 1.74 0.24 -2.07
CA MET A 53 2.77 -0.79 -2.23
C MET A 53 3.89 -0.66 -1.20
N LEU A 54 4.38 0.56 -0.92
CA LEU A 54 5.39 0.79 0.11
C LEU A 54 4.91 0.42 1.52
N GLY A 55 3.64 0.73 1.84
CA GLY A 55 3.02 0.31 3.10
C GLY A 55 2.88 -1.22 3.19
N TYR A 56 2.49 -1.87 2.10
CA TYR A 56 2.39 -3.33 2.01
C TYR A 56 3.75 -4.02 2.16
N TRP A 57 4.79 -3.49 1.52
CA TRP A 57 6.15 -4.04 1.59
C TRP A 57 6.67 -4.12 3.02
N GLY A 58 6.42 -3.10 3.84
CA GLY A 58 6.79 -3.11 5.27
C GLY A 58 6.14 -4.26 6.04
N ILE A 59 4.86 -4.55 5.77
CA ILE A 59 4.13 -5.66 6.40
C ILE A 59 4.65 -7.02 5.89
N PHE A 60 4.95 -7.09 4.60
CA PHE A 60 5.42 -8.31 3.94
C PHE A 60 6.79 -8.77 4.45
N ILE A 61 7.79 -7.87 4.47
CA ILE A 61 9.14 -8.15 4.99
C ILE A 61 9.08 -8.69 6.42
N GLN A 62 8.19 -8.12 7.24
CA GLN A 62 8.08 -8.49 8.64
C GLN A 62 7.45 -9.86 8.84
N ARG A 63 6.41 -10.22 8.07
CA ARG A 63 5.86 -11.59 8.05
C ARG A 63 6.89 -12.61 7.55
N PHE A 64 7.65 -12.26 6.52
CA PHE A 64 8.67 -13.16 5.96
C PHE A 64 9.85 -13.40 6.92
N SER A 65 10.29 -12.34 7.62
CA SER A 65 11.31 -12.46 8.68
C SER A 65 10.87 -13.38 9.81
N PHE A 66 9.58 -13.35 10.17
CA PHE A 66 8.99 -14.24 11.17
C PHE A 66 8.94 -15.70 10.73
N ILE A 67 8.71 -15.97 9.43
CA ILE A 67 8.74 -17.33 8.86
C ILE A 67 10.16 -17.90 8.88
N LYS A 68 11.17 -17.07 8.56
CA LYS A 68 12.58 -17.49 8.54
C LYS A 68 13.15 -17.81 9.92
N ASN A 69 12.59 -17.24 10.99
CA ASN A 69 13.05 -17.41 12.37
C ASN A 69 12.31 -18.49 13.19
N LYS A 70 11.53 -19.37 12.54
CA LYS A 70 10.97 -20.53 13.24
C LYS A 70 12.10 -21.47 13.65
N LYS A 71 12.55 -21.36 14.91
CA LYS A 71 13.44 -22.36 15.53
C LYS A 71 12.77 -23.73 15.40
N PRO A 72 13.50 -24.78 15.01
CA PRO A 72 12.95 -26.13 14.98
C PRO A 72 12.38 -26.47 16.36
N PRO A 73 11.23 -27.16 16.44
CA PRO A 73 10.64 -27.53 17.72
C PRO A 73 11.67 -28.30 18.57
N PRO A 74 11.66 -28.10 19.90
CA PRO A 74 12.56 -28.85 20.79
C PRO A 74 12.32 -30.35 20.58
N LYS A 75 13.40 -31.10 20.35
CA LYS A 75 13.33 -32.56 20.28
C LYS A 75 12.98 -33.05 21.68
N PHE A 76 11.81 -33.68 21.80
CA PHE A 76 11.41 -34.47 22.97
C PHE A 76 12.28 -35.71 23.09
#